data_AF-A0A7Y2HD94-F1
#
_entry.id   AF-A0A7Y2HD94-F1
#
_cell.length_a   1.000
_cell.length_b   1.000
_cell.length_c   1.000
_cell.angle_alpha   90.00
_cell.angle_beta   90.00
_cell.angle_gamma   90.00
#
_symmetry.space_group_name_H-M   'P 1'
#
loop_
_entity.id
_entity.type
_entity.pdbx_description
1 polymer ?
#
loop_
_entity_poly.entity_id
_entity_poly.type
_entity_poly.pdbx_seq_one_letter_code
_entity_poly.pdbx_strand_id
1 'polypeptide(L)'
;MDENFVRQLYQSHKSKLECATKQEVIDFFTKLTGVLFSDYSMKRYSEKGQIRQELAGLKLTLYNLLCKDVSECKNHAQQVVDDFFVELPSIYHKLLLDIEAIFTGDPAAKSHSEVIRTYPGFMATIAYRIAHFLEKNKIRIIPRIITEYAHSQTGIDIHPGAIIGKYFCIDHGTGVVIGETCLI
;
A
#
# COMPACT_ATOMS: atom_id res chain seq x y z
N MET A 1 -0.71 -38.48 15.85
CA MET A 1 -0.51 -37.54 14.72
C MET A 1 0.60 -38.13 13.87
N ASP A 2 0.54 -38.06 12.54
CA ASP A 2 1.56 -38.69 11.68
C ASP A 2 2.93 -37.98 11.87
N GLU A 3 3.94 -38.72 12.31
CA GLU A 3 5.29 -38.19 12.56
C GLU A 3 5.97 -37.71 11.27
N ASN A 4 5.61 -38.27 10.12
CA ASN A 4 6.11 -37.79 8.83
C ASN A 4 5.54 -36.40 8.52
N PHE A 5 4.24 -36.19 8.75
CA PHE A 5 3.60 -34.88 8.64
C PHE A 5 4.24 -33.84 9.57
N VAL A 6 4.46 -34.19 10.84
CA VAL A 6 5.11 -33.27 11.81
C VAL A 6 6.54 -32.94 11.37
N ARG A 7 7.32 -33.93 10.90
CA ARG A 7 8.67 -33.70 10.39
C ARG A 7 8.67 -32.82 9.14
N GLN A 8 7.72 -32.98 8.22
CA GLN A 8 7.58 -32.12 7.04
C GLN A 8 7.32 -30.66 7.44
N LEU A 9 6.40 -30.42 8.37
CA LEU A 9 6.13 -29.08 8.89
C LEU A 9 7.37 -28.49 9.56
N TYR A 10 8.05 -29.25 10.42
CA TYR A 10 9.26 -28.78 11.09
C TYR A 10 10.35 -28.35 10.09
N GLN A 11 10.59 -29.15 9.04
CA GLN A 11 11.59 -28.79 8.01
C GLN A 11 11.19 -27.52 7.24
N SER A 12 9.91 -27.39 6.88
CA SER A 12 9.41 -26.17 6.22
C SER A 12 9.55 -24.91 7.08
N HIS A 13 9.37 -25.03 8.40
CA HIS A 13 9.56 -23.91 9.33
C HIS A 13 11.05 -23.59 9.51
N LYS A 14 11.93 -24.60 9.51
CA LYS A 14 13.38 -24.43 9.62
C LYS A 14 13.97 -23.77 8.38
N SER A 15 13.42 -24.02 7.19
CA SER A 15 13.85 -23.41 5.92
C SER A 15 13.19 -22.05 5.65
N LYS A 16 12.43 -21.51 6.60
CA LYS A 16 11.74 -20.22 6.42
C LYS A 16 12.77 -19.10 6.33
N LEU A 17 12.80 -18.41 5.20
CA LEU A 17 13.54 -17.17 5.05
C LEU A 17 12.97 -16.11 6.01
N GLU A 18 13.84 -15.33 6.64
CA GLU A 18 13.41 -14.12 7.34
C GLU A 18 12.87 -13.16 6.27
N CYS A 19 11.55 -12.93 6.26
CA CYS A 19 10.89 -11.99 5.37
C CYS A 19 9.76 -11.28 6.13
N ALA A 20 9.36 -10.11 5.62
CA ALA A 20 8.21 -9.41 6.17
C ALA A 20 6.94 -10.26 6.04
N THR A 21 6.18 -10.38 7.12
CA THR A 21 4.90 -11.07 7.08
C THR A 21 3.84 -10.21 6.38
N LYS A 22 2.81 -10.85 5.81
CA LYS A 22 1.68 -10.13 5.21
C LYS A 22 1.04 -9.14 6.18
N GLN A 23 0.87 -9.54 7.45
CA GLN A 23 0.24 -8.70 8.46
C GLN A 23 1.06 -7.43 8.74
N GLU A 24 2.38 -7.54 8.90
CA GLU A 24 3.22 -6.37 9.16
C GLU A 24 3.17 -5.34 8.00
N VAL A 25 3.09 -5.81 6.75
CA VAL A 25 2.93 -4.95 5.58
C VAL A 25 1.56 -4.28 5.55
N ILE A 26 0.49 -5.02 5.85
CA ILE A 26 -0.88 -4.50 5.93
C ILE A 26 -1.01 -3.46 7.04
N ASP A 27 -0.39 -3.70 8.20
CA ASP A 27 -0.40 -2.77 9.33
C ASP A 27 0.32 -1.46 8.98
N PHE A 28 1.47 -1.55 8.31
CA PHE A 28 2.18 -0.38 7.78
C PHE A 28 1.30 0.41 6.80
N PHE A 29 0.71 -0.28 5.82
CA PHE A 29 -0.12 0.34 4.80
C PHE A 29 -1.36 1.03 5.41
N THR A 30 -2.08 0.33 6.29
CA THR A 30 -3.29 0.85 6.96
C THR A 30 -2.95 2.08 7.81
N LYS A 31 -1.83 2.03 8.54
CA LYS A 31 -1.37 3.15 9.36
C LYS A 31 -0.95 4.35 8.50
N LEU A 32 -0.23 4.14 7.40
CA LEU A 32 0.13 5.20 6.46
C LEU A 32 -1.12 5.84 5.86
N THR A 33 -2.08 5.04 5.40
CA THR A 33 -3.35 5.53 4.84
C THR A 33 -4.12 6.38 5.85
N GLY A 34 -4.18 5.97 7.13
CA GLY A 34 -4.79 6.76 8.19
C GLY A 34 -4.05 8.06 8.53
N VAL A 35 -2.73 8.15 8.27
CA VAL A 35 -1.99 9.43 8.39
C VAL A 35 -2.27 10.34 7.19
N LEU A 36 -2.38 9.79 5.98
CA LEU A 36 -2.65 10.56 4.76
C LEU A 36 -4.09 11.08 4.72
N PHE A 37 -5.05 10.26 5.15
CA PHE A 37 -6.46 10.56 5.08
C PHE A 37 -7.12 10.35 6.44
N SER A 38 -7.53 11.46 7.07
CA SER A 38 -8.12 11.45 8.41
C SER A 38 -9.36 10.56 8.51
N ASP A 39 -10.07 10.35 7.41
CA ASP A 39 -11.27 9.52 7.33
C ASP A 39 -11.01 8.03 7.57
N TYR A 40 -9.79 7.56 7.30
CA TYR A 40 -9.30 6.22 7.64
C TYR A 40 -8.58 6.18 9.00
N SER A 41 -8.34 7.34 9.63
CA SER A 41 -7.61 7.39 10.89
C SER A 41 -8.48 6.97 12.07
N MET A 42 -7.99 6.02 12.86
CA MET A 42 -8.56 5.70 14.17
C MET A 42 -8.20 6.74 15.24
N LYS A 43 -7.23 7.63 14.95
CA LYS A 43 -6.75 8.68 15.86
C LYS A 43 -7.09 10.07 15.32
N ARG A 44 -7.52 10.97 16.19
CA ARG A 44 -7.56 12.40 15.89
C ARG A 44 -6.23 13.04 16.25
N TYR A 45 -5.59 13.67 15.27
CA TYR A 45 -4.41 14.49 15.49
C TYR A 45 -4.84 15.93 15.73
N SER A 46 -4.58 16.45 16.93
CA SER A 46 -4.85 17.84 17.31
C SER A 46 -3.66 18.76 17.03
N GLU A 47 -2.46 18.19 16.86
CA GLU A 47 -1.22 18.94 16.70
C GLU A 47 -0.34 18.41 15.57
N LYS A 48 0.34 19.34 14.87
CA LYS A 48 1.29 19.00 13.79
C LYS A 48 2.43 18.11 14.28
N GLY A 49 2.82 18.23 15.55
CA GLY A 49 3.86 17.40 16.16
C GLY A 49 3.52 15.91 16.16
N GLN A 50 2.24 15.57 16.35
CA GLN A 50 1.78 14.18 16.36
C GLN A 50 1.89 13.54 14.96
N ILE A 51 1.53 14.27 13.90
CA ILE A 51 1.70 13.81 12.51
C ILE A 51 3.18 13.56 12.20
N ARG A 52 4.08 14.48 12.61
CA ARG A 52 5.53 14.31 12.42
C ARG A 52 6.05 13.06 13.12
N GLN A 53 5.59 12.80 14.34
CA GLN A 53 5.96 11.61 15.10
C GLN A 53 5.47 10.32 14.42
N GLU A 54 4.22 10.31 13.92
CA GLU A 54 3.69 9.14 13.24
C GLU A 54 4.41 8.86 11.91
N LEU A 55 4.74 9.90 11.14
CA LEU A 55 5.56 9.78 9.93
C LEU A 55 6.98 9.26 10.24
N ALA A 56 7.61 9.73 11.32
CA ALA A 56 8.90 9.22 11.77
C ALA A 56 8.81 7.74 12.19
N GLY A 57 7.72 7.35 12.87
CA GLY A 57 7.46 5.95 13.19
C GLY A 57 7.27 5.09 11.94
N LEU A 58 6.50 5.57 10.96
CA LEU A 58 6.30 4.88 9.68
C LEU A 58 7.60 4.72 8.88
N LYS A 59 8.52 5.70 8.93
CA LYS A 59 9.87 5.55 8.35
C LYS A 59 10.60 4.35 8.93
N LEU A 60 10.64 4.24 10.26
CA LEU A 60 11.29 3.12 10.95
C LEU A 60 10.60 1.79 10.65
N THR A 61 9.26 1.76 10.62
CA THR A 61 8.51 0.56 10.25
C THR A 61 8.86 0.11 8.83
N LEU A 62 8.85 1.02 7.84
CA LEU A 62 9.19 0.68 6.47
C LEU A 62 10.64 0.17 6.37
N TYR A 63 11.60 0.84 7.01
CA TYR A 63 12.99 0.39 7.04
C TYR A 63 13.10 -1.07 7.55
N ASN A 64 12.44 -1.38 8.66
CA ASN A 64 12.45 -2.72 9.23
C ASN A 64 11.79 -3.77 8.31
N LEU A 65 10.71 -3.40 7.60
CA LEU A 65 10.08 -4.27 6.60
C LEU A 65 11.04 -4.55 5.44
N LEU A 66 11.69 -3.51 4.90
CA LEU A 66 12.62 -3.64 3.77
C LEU A 66 13.87 -4.43 4.15
N CYS A 67 14.43 -4.24 5.36
CA CYS A 67 15.57 -5.03 5.82
C CYS A 67 15.28 -6.53 5.94
N LYS A 68 14.01 -6.94 6.08
CA LYS A 68 13.62 -8.35 6.06
C LYS A 68 13.45 -8.90 4.64
N ASP A 69 13.10 -8.07 3.66
CA ASP A 69 12.78 -8.54 2.31
C ASP A 69 13.97 -8.49 1.33
N VAL A 70 15.03 -7.74 1.65
CA VAL A 70 16.16 -7.49 0.75
C VAL A 70 17.35 -8.39 1.08
N SER A 71 17.65 -9.33 0.18
CA SER A 71 18.79 -10.26 0.27
C SER A 71 20.16 -9.61 0.12
N GLU A 72 20.25 -8.36 -0.35
CA GLU A 72 21.53 -7.62 -0.46
C GLU A 72 21.37 -6.13 -0.08
N CYS A 73 22.00 -5.75 1.05
CA CYS A 73 22.30 -4.40 1.56
C CYS A 73 21.22 -3.58 2.32
N LYS A 74 21.52 -3.32 3.60
CA LYS A 74 20.86 -2.30 4.46
C LYS A 74 20.88 -0.89 3.84
N ASN A 75 21.91 -0.58 3.05
CA ASN A 75 22.06 0.73 2.40
C ASN A 75 20.96 0.98 1.36
N HIS A 76 20.56 -0.04 0.60
CA HIS A 76 19.45 0.08 -0.36
C HIS A 76 18.12 0.31 0.37
N ALA A 77 17.87 -0.42 1.46
CA ALA A 77 16.66 -0.25 2.26
C ALA A 77 16.53 1.19 2.81
N GLN A 78 17.62 1.76 3.36
CA GLN A 78 17.61 3.13 3.86
C GLN A 78 17.33 4.14 2.74
N GLN A 79 17.99 3.99 1.58
CA GLN A 79 17.76 4.86 0.43
C GLN A 79 16.30 4.83 -0.02
N VAL A 80 15.71 3.63 -0.17
CA VAL A 80 14.30 3.48 -0.58
C VAL A 80 13.35 4.15 0.41
N VAL A 81 13.61 4.04 1.72
CA VAL A 81 12.80 4.73 2.74
C VAL A 81 12.88 6.24 2.57
N ASP A 82 14.08 6.78 2.42
CA ASP A 82 14.26 8.23 2.28
C ASP A 82 13.57 8.74 1.01
N ASP A 83 13.77 8.05 -0.12
CA ASP A 83 13.13 8.39 -1.40
C ASP A 83 11.60 8.28 -1.33
N PHE A 84 11.07 7.26 -0.62
CA PHE A 84 9.62 7.09 -0.47
C PHE A 84 8.98 8.29 0.24
N PHE A 85 9.59 8.75 1.34
CA PHE A 85 9.04 9.88 2.09
C PHE A 85 9.31 11.25 1.42
N VAL A 86 10.29 11.33 0.52
CA VAL A 86 10.47 12.48 -0.38
C VAL A 86 9.37 12.50 -1.45
N GLU A 87 8.99 11.35 -2.02
CA GLU A 87 7.95 11.25 -3.05
C GLU A 87 6.52 11.23 -2.48
N LEU A 88 6.35 10.93 -1.19
CA LEU A 88 5.05 10.81 -0.53
C LEU A 88 4.11 12.03 -0.73
N PRO A 89 4.58 13.30 -0.68
CA PRO A 89 3.72 14.44 -0.99
C PRO A 89 3.20 14.45 -2.44
N SER A 90 4.00 13.99 -3.40
CA SER A 90 3.58 13.85 -4.81
C SER A 90 2.57 12.73 -5.00
N ILE A 91 2.77 11.58 -4.31
CA ILE A 91 1.79 10.49 -4.26
C ILE A 91 0.47 10.99 -3.67
N TYR A 92 0.51 11.71 -2.54
CA TYR A 92 -0.67 12.28 -1.91
C TYR A 92 -1.39 13.25 -2.83
N HIS A 93 -0.67 14.12 -3.53
CA HIS A 93 -1.28 15.03 -4.51
C HIS A 93 -1.97 14.28 -5.65
N LYS A 94 -1.38 13.22 -6.20
CA LYS A 94 -2.05 12.39 -7.23
C LYS A 94 -3.35 11.77 -6.69
N LEU A 95 -3.34 11.29 -5.45
CA LEU A 95 -4.54 10.74 -4.82
C LEU A 95 -5.65 11.80 -4.65
N LEU A 96 -5.30 13.05 -4.33
CA LEU A 96 -6.29 14.14 -4.30
C LEU A 96 -6.94 14.36 -5.67
N LEU A 97 -6.18 14.24 -6.76
CA LEU A 97 -6.73 14.34 -8.12
C LEU A 97 -7.62 13.14 -8.47
N ASP A 98 -7.33 11.95 -7.94
CA ASP A 98 -8.18 10.77 -8.14
C ASP A 98 -9.49 10.89 -7.37
N ILE A 99 -9.48 11.46 -6.16
CA ILE A 99 -10.72 11.78 -5.44
C ILE A 99 -11.58 12.73 -6.27
N GLU A 100 -10.97 13.77 -6.86
CA GLU A 100 -11.68 14.72 -7.72
C GLU A 100 -12.27 14.02 -8.96
N ALA A 101 -11.51 13.13 -9.60
CA ALA A 101 -11.98 12.38 -10.76
C ALA A 101 -13.15 11.45 -10.42
N ILE A 102 -13.11 10.78 -9.26
CA ILE A 102 -14.20 9.92 -8.79
C ILE A 102 -15.43 10.79 -8.45
N PHE A 103 -15.24 11.85 -7.67
CA PHE A 103 -16.34 12.72 -7.24
C PHE A 103 -17.06 13.40 -8.41
N THR A 104 -16.31 13.87 -9.41
CA THR A 104 -16.89 14.51 -10.61
C THR A 104 -17.44 13.49 -11.61
N GLY A 105 -16.89 12.27 -11.63
CA GLY A 105 -17.30 11.19 -12.51
C GLY A 105 -18.56 10.45 -12.06
N ASP A 106 -18.89 10.47 -10.77
CA ASP A 106 -20.05 9.79 -10.20
C ASP A 106 -21.11 10.78 -9.67
N PRO A 107 -22.26 10.95 -10.36
CA PRO A 107 -23.38 11.78 -9.89
C PRO A 107 -23.97 11.34 -8.54
N ALA A 108 -23.73 10.10 -8.10
CA ALA A 108 -24.19 9.60 -6.81
C ALA A 108 -23.35 10.13 -5.64
N ALA A 109 -22.06 10.43 -5.85
CA ALA A 109 -21.15 10.91 -4.83
C ALA A 109 -21.62 12.24 -4.21
N LYS A 110 -21.67 12.31 -2.87
CA LYS A 110 -22.14 13.51 -2.14
C LYS A 110 -21.00 14.36 -1.61
N SER A 111 -19.81 13.79 -1.43
CA SER A 111 -18.63 14.55 -0.98
C SER A 111 -17.32 13.80 -1.22
N HIS A 112 -16.20 14.53 -1.22
CA HIS A 112 -14.85 13.93 -1.18
C HIS A 112 -14.66 13.01 0.03
N SER A 113 -15.22 13.34 1.19
CA SER A 113 -15.12 12.50 2.39
C SER A 113 -15.84 11.16 2.21
N GLU A 114 -16.99 11.14 1.52
CA GLU A 114 -17.68 9.91 1.17
C GLU A 114 -16.82 9.05 0.23
N VAL A 115 -16.26 9.65 -0.83
CA VAL A 115 -15.33 8.96 -1.74
C VAL A 115 -14.18 8.33 -0.97
N ILE A 116 -13.54 9.09 -0.07
CA ILE A 116 -12.44 8.58 0.75
C ILE A 116 -12.91 7.42 1.64
N ARG A 117 -14.10 7.48 2.23
CA ARG A 117 -14.55 6.47 3.22
C ARG A 117 -15.04 5.18 2.60
N THR A 118 -15.73 5.25 1.47
CA THR A 118 -16.58 4.14 1.01
C THR A 118 -16.28 3.64 -0.39
N TYR A 119 -15.55 4.38 -1.23
CA TYR A 119 -15.38 3.99 -2.62
C TYR A 119 -14.25 2.97 -2.79
N PRO A 120 -14.55 1.73 -3.24
CA PRO A 120 -13.55 0.67 -3.38
C PRO A 120 -12.48 1.00 -4.42
N GLY A 121 -12.86 1.72 -5.48
CA GLY A 121 -11.93 2.20 -6.51
C GLY A 121 -10.84 3.11 -5.94
N PHE A 122 -11.18 3.96 -4.96
CA PHE A 122 -10.22 4.83 -4.31
C PHE A 122 -9.25 4.04 -3.41
N MET A 123 -9.75 3.08 -2.63
CA MET A 123 -8.92 2.19 -1.81
C MET A 123 -7.90 1.42 -2.66
N ALA A 124 -8.33 0.87 -3.81
CA ALA A 124 -7.44 0.21 -4.76
C ALA A 124 -6.39 1.16 -5.34
N THR A 125 -6.77 2.41 -5.62
CA THR A 125 -5.84 3.43 -6.15
C THR A 125 -4.81 3.86 -5.11
N ILE A 126 -5.18 4.00 -3.82
CA ILE A 126 -4.23 4.26 -2.73
C ILE A 126 -3.17 3.15 -2.67
N ALA A 127 -3.63 1.90 -2.63
CA ALA A 127 -2.74 0.74 -2.57
C ALA A 127 -1.81 0.67 -3.78
N TYR A 128 -2.36 0.84 -4.99
CA TYR A 128 -1.57 0.86 -6.22
C TYR A 128 -0.50 1.95 -6.19
N ARG A 129 -0.83 3.21 -5.88
CA ARG A 129 0.16 4.31 -5.97
C ARG A 129 1.31 4.16 -4.98
N ILE A 130 1.03 3.63 -3.78
CA ILE A 130 2.06 3.32 -2.79
C ILE A 130 2.91 2.12 -3.26
N ALA A 131 2.25 1.04 -3.71
CA ALA A 131 2.94 -0.16 -4.17
C ALA A 131 3.79 0.09 -5.42
N HIS A 132 3.31 0.91 -6.35
CA HIS A 132 4.01 1.26 -7.60
C HIS A 132 5.35 1.95 -7.33
N PHE A 133 5.42 2.81 -6.30
CA PHE A 133 6.69 3.40 -5.91
C PHE A 133 7.68 2.32 -5.47
N LEU A 134 7.26 1.40 -4.61
CA LEU A 134 8.12 0.34 -4.07
C LEU A 134 8.57 -0.62 -5.18
N GLU A 135 7.66 -0.95 -6.11
CA GLU A 135 7.95 -1.78 -7.29
C GLU A 135 9.02 -1.13 -8.19
N LYS A 136 8.90 0.17 -8.46
CA LYS A 136 9.89 0.91 -9.25
C LYS A 136 11.27 0.94 -8.60
N ASN A 137 11.32 0.88 -7.27
CA ASN A 137 12.55 0.80 -6.49
C ASN A 137 13.02 -0.64 -6.23
N LYS A 138 12.51 -1.60 -7.01
CA LYS A 138 12.92 -3.01 -7.02
C LYS A 138 12.72 -3.71 -5.66
N ILE A 139 11.75 -3.25 -4.88
CA ILE A 139 11.28 -3.97 -3.70
C ILE A 139 10.46 -5.16 -4.17
N ARG A 140 10.66 -6.34 -3.58
CA ARG A 140 10.13 -7.61 -4.07
C ARG A 140 8.67 -7.83 -3.67
N ILE A 141 8.42 -8.51 -2.56
CA ILE A 141 7.08 -9.07 -2.26
C ILE A 141 6.13 -8.01 -1.70
N ILE A 142 6.67 -6.97 -1.05
CA ILE A 142 5.89 -5.94 -0.35
C ILE A 142 4.89 -5.20 -1.28
N PRO A 143 5.28 -4.68 -2.47
CA PRO A 143 4.34 -4.08 -3.41
C PRO A 143 3.13 -4.98 -3.70
N ARG A 144 3.38 -6.25 -4.01
CA ARG A 144 2.32 -7.20 -4.34
C ARG A 144 1.44 -7.54 -3.13
N ILE A 145 2.00 -7.62 -1.93
CA ILE A 145 1.18 -7.80 -0.71
C ILE A 145 0.20 -6.63 -0.54
N ILE A 146 0.62 -5.39 -0.81
CA ILE A 146 -0.25 -4.21 -0.70
C ILE A 146 -1.38 -4.27 -1.73
N THR A 147 -1.08 -4.57 -3.00
CA THR A 147 -2.12 -4.63 -4.04
C THR A 147 -3.05 -5.83 -3.87
N GLU A 148 -2.55 -6.99 -3.43
CA GLU A 148 -3.38 -8.16 -3.09
C GLU A 148 -4.27 -7.90 -1.86
N TYR A 149 -3.78 -7.13 -0.88
CA TYR A 149 -4.63 -6.69 0.22
C TYR A 149 -5.79 -5.87 -0.32
N ALA A 150 -5.54 -4.86 -1.17
CA ALA A 150 -6.61 -4.09 -1.79
C ALA A 150 -7.54 -4.94 -2.67
N HIS A 151 -7.01 -5.87 -3.45
CA HIS A 151 -7.81 -6.84 -4.21
C HIS A 151 -8.77 -7.58 -3.27
N SER A 152 -8.27 -8.15 -2.17
CA SER A 152 -9.11 -8.89 -1.23
C SER A 152 -10.26 -8.07 -0.62
N GLN A 153 -10.07 -6.75 -0.49
CA GLN A 153 -11.08 -5.85 0.10
C GLN A 153 -12.06 -5.29 -0.94
N THR A 154 -11.66 -5.20 -2.21
CA THR A 154 -12.38 -4.42 -3.24
C THR A 154 -12.80 -5.23 -4.46
N GLY A 155 -12.17 -6.38 -4.71
CA GLY A 155 -12.28 -7.14 -5.95
C GLY A 155 -11.58 -6.49 -7.16
N ILE A 156 -10.73 -5.48 -6.94
CA ILE A 156 -9.97 -4.78 -7.97
C ILE A 156 -8.50 -5.25 -7.91
N ASP A 157 -8.02 -5.89 -8.97
CA ASP A 157 -6.64 -6.36 -9.09
C ASP A 157 -5.81 -5.39 -9.93
N ILE A 158 -4.91 -4.63 -9.29
CA ILE A 158 -3.98 -3.74 -10.00
C ILE A 158 -2.56 -4.25 -9.73
N HIS A 159 -1.87 -4.67 -10.78
CA HIS A 159 -0.45 -5.01 -10.66
C HIS A 159 0.34 -3.75 -10.27
N PRO A 160 1.26 -3.82 -9.28
CA PRO A 160 2.03 -2.65 -8.87
C PRO A 160 2.93 -2.11 -9.99
N GLY A 161 3.31 -2.95 -10.95
CA GLY A 161 4.09 -2.56 -12.14
C GLY A 161 3.32 -1.73 -13.20
N ALA A 162 1.99 -1.72 -13.16
CA ALA A 162 1.18 -0.95 -14.11
C ALA A 162 1.53 0.54 -14.07
N ILE A 163 1.36 1.26 -15.18
CA ILE A 163 1.62 2.69 -15.27
C ILE A 163 0.29 3.41 -15.46
N ILE A 164 -0.16 4.13 -14.43
CA ILE A 164 -1.45 4.83 -14.42
C ILE A 164 -1.22 6.32 -14.19
N GLY A 165 -1.81 7.14 -15.04
CA GLY A 165 -1.79 8.61 -14.98
C GLY A 165 -2.46 9.23 -13.76
N LYS A 166 -2.79 10.51 -13.89
CA LYS A 166 -3.54 11.30 -12.89
C LYS A 166 -5.03 11.28 -13.21
N TYR A 167 -5.87 11.69 -12.26
CA TYR A 167 -7.33 11.73 -12.43
C TYR A 167 -7.90 10.34 -12.77
N PHE A 168 -7.39 9.31 -12.11
CA PHE A 168 -7.82 7.94 -12.34
C PHE A 168 -9.06 7.62 -11.51
N CYS A 169 -10.03 6.95 -12.12
CA CYS A 169 -11.29 6.59 -11.49
C CYS A 169 -11.64 5.14 -11.84
N ILE A 170 -12.09 4.40 -10.82
CA ILE A 170 -12.74 3.09 -10.97
C ILE A 170 -14.05 3.17 -10.21
N ASP A 171 -15.17 3.09 -10.94
CA ASP A 171 -16.49 3.05 -10.35
C ASP A 171 -16.95 1.59 -10.15
N HIS A 172 -17.51 1.30 -8.96
CA HIS A 172 -17.81 -0.03 -8.42
C HIS A 172 -16.60 -1.00 -8.33
N GLY A 173 -16.01 -1.36 -9.47
CA GLY A 173 -14.68 -1.95 -9.59
C GLY A 173 -14.54 -3.47 -9.43
N THR A 174 -15.51 -4.18 -8.84
CA THR A 174 -15.37 -5.65 -8.67
C THR A 174 -15.15 -6.36 -10.01
N GLY A 175 -14.06 -7.13 -10.10
CA GLY A 175 -13.66 -7.87 -11.30
C GLY A 175 -12.73 -7.11 -12.24
N VAL A 176 -12.37 -5.87 -11.93
CA VAL A 176 -11.34 -5.13 -12.69
C VAL A 176 -9.97 -5.78 -12.49
N VAL A 177 -9.24 -5.98 -13.59
CA VAL A 177 -7.86 -6.50 -13.60
C VAL A 177 -6.99 -5.62 -14.49
N ILE A 178 -5.90 -5.07 -13.93
CA ILE A 178 -4.93 -4.23 -14.63
C ILE A 178 -3.55 -4.90 -14.51
N GLY A 179 -3.04 -5.41 -15.64
CA GLY A 179 -1.80 -6.18 -15.70
C GLY A 179 -0.52 -5.34 -15.57
N GLU A 180 0.60 -6.03 -15.32
CA GLU A 180 1.92 -5.43 -15.05
C GLU A 180 2.39 -4.43 -16.11
N THR A 181 2.15 -4.72 -17.38
CA THR A 181 2.64 -3.92 -18.51
C THR A 181 1.60 -2.94 -19.04
N CYS A 182 0.50 -2.72 -18.32
CA CYS A 182 -0.56 -1.81 -18.74
C CYS A 182 -0.12 -0.35 -18.61
N LEU A 183 -0.49 0.49 -19.60
CA LEU A 183 -0.29 1.93 -19.60
C LEU A 183 -1.66 2.61 -19.78
N ILE A 184 -2.06 3.44 -18.80
CA ILE A 184 -3.36 4.16 -18.75
C ILE A 184 -3.13 5.65 -18.52
#